data_AF-A0A0B3BF96-F1
#
_entry.id   AF-A0A0B3BF96-F1
#
_cell.length_a   1.000
_cell.length_b   1.000
_cell.length_c   1.000
_cell.angle_alpha   90.00
_cell.angle_beta   90.00
_cell.angle_gamma   90.00
#
_symmetry.space_group_name_H-M   'P 1'
#
loop_
_entity.id
_entity.type
_entity.pdbx_description
1 polymer ?
#
loop_
_entity_poly.entity_id
_entity_poly.type
_entity_poly.pdbx_seq_one_letter_code
_entity_poly.pdbx_strand_id
1 'polypeptide(L)'
;MKQLVYFSGKIKELDKFLKILSTITGKIIAFDIDNTLINVNKELQRLGYDISSYPNPALTEDFWVYEEGINILFNATFVTTTVKFIATFSMLNAEIVFVTSRSPKLKTFTENWVKKYFSGFEVYFTKDKHLLDADIYVEDDPRQIQKLISLNKPILVPEWPYNQNLFKGVKNVIYYKV
;
A
#
# COMPACT_ATOMS: atom_id res chain seq x y z
N MET A 1 20.73 -20.94 0.36
CA MET A 1 20.33 -19.93 1.38
C MET A 1 18.92 -20.26 1.84
N LYS A 2 18.65 -20.32 3.15
CA LYS A 2 17.27 -20.41 3.65
C LYS A 2 16.61 -19.05 3.39
N GLN A 3 15.57 -19.03 2.56
CA GLN A 3 14.79 -17.82 2.29
C GLN A 3 13.94 -17.50 3.51
N LEU A 4 14.19 -16.36 4.14
CA LEU A 4 13.38 -15.90 5.26
C LEU A 4 12.13 -15.21 4.68
N VAL A 5 10.99 -15.86 4.81
CA VAL A 5 9.69 -15.27 4.48
C VAL A 5 9.17 -14.52 5.71
N TYR A 6 8.88 -13.22 5.56
CA TYR A 6 8.28 -12.41 6.61
C TYR A 6 6.76 -12.32 6.42
N PHE A 7 5.99 -12.64 7.46
CA PHE A 7 4.55 -12.39 7.51
C PHE A 7 4.18 -11.87 8.90
N SER A 8 3.51 -10.71 8.95
CA SER A 8 3.06 -10.08 10.19
C SER A 8 1.54 -10.06 10.33
N GLY A 9 0.82 -10.99 9.67
CA GLY A 9 -0.64 -11.08 9.77
C GLY A 9 -1.14 -12.07 10.83
N LYS A 10 -2.45 -12.32 10.82
CA LYS A 10 -3.08 -13.32 11.70
C LYS A 10 -2.68 -14.72 11.24
N ILE A 11 -2.35 -15.63 12.17
CA ILE A 11 -1.91 -17.01 11.86
C ILE A 11 -2.88 -17.73 10.91
N LYS A 12 -4.20 -17.55 11.10
CA LYS A 12 -5.23 -18.16 10.24
C LYS A 12 -5.20 -17.69 8.77
N GLU A 13 -4.52 -16.60 8.47
CA GLU A 13 -4.35 -16.10 7.09
C GLU A 13 -3.00 -16.53 6.48
N LEU A 14 -2.14 -17.22 7.26
CA LEU A 14 -0.81 -17.65 6.82
C LEU A 14 -0.89 -18.54 5.59
N ASP A 15 -1.81 -19.50 5.53
CA ASP A 15 -1.95 -20.40 4.38
C ASP A 15 -2.28 -19.65 3.09
N LYS A 16 -3.11 -18.60 3.18
CA LYS A 16 -3.42 -17.75 2.03
C LYS A 16 -2.18 -17.00 1.56
N PHE A 17 -1.39 -16.48 2.51
CA PHE A 17 -0.15 -15.77 2.20
C PHE A 17 0.92 -16.71 1.60
N LEU A 18 1.07 -17.92 2.14
CA LEU A 18 1.98 -18.93 1.58
C LEU A 18 1.58 -19.34 0.16
N LYS A 19 0.27 -19.42 -0.13
CA LYS A 19 -0.24 -19.68 -1.49
C LYS A 19 0.09 -18.54 -2.47
N ILE A 20 0.10 -17.29 -2.00
CA ILE A 20 0.58 -16.17 -2.82
C ILE A 20 2.05 -16.39 -3.17
N LEU A 21 2.88 -16.64 -2.17
CA LEU A 21 4.33 -16.83 -2.34
C LEU A 21 4.66 -18.00 -3.27
N SER A 22 3.92 -19.11 -3.19
CA SER A 22 4.15 -20.28 -4.04
C SER A 22 3.82 -20.03 -5.52
N THR A 23 3.17 -18.92 -5.86
CA THR A 23 2.75 -18.59 -7.23
C THR A 23 3.27 -17.22 -7.69
N ILE A 24 4.24 -16.64 -6.99
CA ILE A 24 4.59 -15.22 -7.12
C ILE A 24 5.50 -14.90 -8.30
N THR A 25 6.26 -15.88 -8.79
CA THR A 25 7.23 -15.69 -9.88
C THR A 25 6.52 -15.26 -11.17
N GLY A 26 7.00 -14.15 -11.76
CA GLY A 26 6.44 -13.57 -12.97
C GLY A 26 5.13 -12.81 -12.77
N LYS A 27 4.64 -12.67 -11.53
CA LYS A 27 3.43 -11.89 -11.24
C LYS A 27 3.72 -10.40 -11.10
N ILE A 28 2.73 -9.59 -11.43
CA ILE A 28 2.74 -8.14 -11.21
C ILE A 28 2.06 -7.83 -9.87
N ILE A 29 2.75 -7.07 -9.02
CA ILE A 29 2.25 -6.65 -7.71
C ILE A 29 2.18 -5.12 -7.66
N ALA A 30 0.96 -4.62 -7.51
CA ALA A 30 0.70 -3.20 -7.37
C ALA A 30 0.71 -2.80 -5.89
N PHE A 31 1.63 -1.91 -5.52
CA PHE A 31 1.71 -1.34 -4.18
C PHE A 31 1.20 0.08 -4.18
N ASP A 32 0.22 0.36 -3.33
CA ASP A 32 -0.07 1.73 -2.94
C ASP A 32 1.10 2.38 -2.18
N ILE A 33 1.14 3.71 -2.17
CA ILE A 33 2.17 4.50 -1.49
C ILE A 33 1.70 4.95 -0.10
N ASP A 34 0.62 5.72 0.00
CA ASP A 34 0.26 6.46 1.21
C ASP A 34 -0.46 5.58 2.21
N ASN A 35 0.06 5.42 3.43
CA ASN A 35 -0.38 4.44 4.43
C ASN A 35 -0.21 2.97 4.02
N THR A 36 0.26 2.69 2.81
CA THR A 36 0.70 1.34 2.42
C THR A 36 2.20 1.20 2.49
N LEU A 37 2.95 2.01 1.75
CA LEU A 37 4.43 2.00 1.73
C LEU A 37 5.03 2.95 2.76
N ILE A 38 4.42 4.13 2.94
CA ILE A 38 4.83 5.14 3.91
C ILE A 38 3.73 5.39 4.93
N ASN A 39 4.10 5.73 6.16
CA ASN A 39 3.18 5.93 7.27
C ASN A 39 2.79 7.40 7.39
N VAL A 40 1.88 7.83 6.51
CA VAL A 40 1.31 9.19 6.53
C VAL A 40 0.50 9.42 7.80
N ASN A 41 -0.24 8.40 8.27
CA ASN A 41 -1.03 8.45 9.49
C ASN A 41 -0.20 8.82 10.73
N LYS A 42 1.03 8.35 10.85
CA LYS A 42 1.91 8.70 11.98
C LYS A 42 2.23 10.19 12.00
N GLU A 43 2.50 10.78 10.83
CA GLU A 43 2.76 12.23 10.72
C GLU A 43 1.47 13.04 10.95
N LEU A 44 0.34 12.59 10.43
CA LEU A 44 -0.96 13.19 10.70
C LEU A 44 -1.30 13.17 12.20
N GLN A 45 -1.11 12.03 12.86
CA GLN A 45 -1.34 11.89 14.30
C GLN A 45 -0.40 12.79 15.12
N ARG A 46 0.87 12.93 14.70
CA ARG A 46 1.83 13.84 15.33
C ARG A 46 1.37 15.31 15.28
N LEU A 47 0.65 15.68 14.23
CA LEU A 47 0.08 17.03 14.04
C LEU A 47 -1.33 17.18 14.66
N GLY A 48 -1.87 16.14 15.28
CA GLY A 48 -3.16 16.18 15.97
C GLY A 48 -4.38 15.83 15.11
N TYR A 49 -4.19 15.32 13.89
CA TYR A 49 -5.29 14.85 13.06
C TYR A 49 -5.82 13.50 13.55
N ASP A 50 -7.14 13.32 13.49
CA ASP A 50 -7.78 12.02 13.69
C ASP A 50 -7.48 11.08 12.51
N ILE A 51 -7.01 9.87 12.83
CA ILE A 51 -6.69 8.82 11.86
C ILE A 51 -7.68 7.65 11.92
N SER A 52 -8.77 7.77 12.67
CA SER A 52 -9.82 6.75 12.73
C SER A 52 -10.82 6.83 11.57
N SER A 53 -10.83 7.95 10.84
CA SER A 53 -11.65 8.20 9.66
C SER A 53 -10.79 8.36 8.41
N TYR A 54 -11.22 7.75 7.30
CA TYR A 54 -10.54 7.87 6.01
C TYR A 54 -11.52 8.21 4.86
N PRO A 55 -11.25 9.26 4.07
CA PRO A 55 -10.27 10.30 4.36
C PRO A 55 -10.69 11.10 5.62
N ASN A 56 -9.73 11.68 6.34
CA ASN A 56 -10.04 12.66 7.38
C ASN A 56 -10.74 13.87 6.71
N PRO A 57 -11.90 14.33 7.19
CA PRO A 57 -12.68 15.39 6.55
C PRO A 57 -11.95 16.75 6.39
N ALA A 58 -10.93 17.02 7.22
CA ALA A 58 -10.12 18.23 7.13
C ALA A 58 -9.10 18.19 5.98
N LEU A 59 -8.79 17.00 5.45
CA LEU A 59 -7.72 16.80 4.45
C LEU A 59 -8.32 16.76 3.04
N THR A 60 -8.51 17.94 2.45
CA THR A 60 -8.99 18.09 1.07
C THR A 60 -7.92 17.71 0.04
N GLU A 61 -8.27 17.59 -1.24
CA GLU A 61 -7.25 17.35 -2.29
C GLU A 61 -6.21 18.47 -2.36
N ASP A 62 -6.63 19.71 -2.09
CA ASP A 62 -5.73 20.87 -2.12
C ASP A 62 -4.76 20.89 -0.93
N PHE A 63 -5.15 20.35 0.23
CA PHE A 63 -4.27 20.24 1.40
C PHE A 63 -2.93 19.57 1.04
N TRP A 64 -2.99 18.49 0.24
CA TRP A 64 -1.82 17.69 -0.11
C TRP A 64 -0.85 18.37 -1.07
N VAL A 65 -1.25 19.45 -1.73
CA VAL A 65 -0.39 20.20 -2.67
C VAL A 65 0.17 21.48 -2.07
N TYR A 66 -0.19 21.80 -0.82
CA TYR A 66 0.41 22.89 -0.05
C TYR A 66 1.53 22.40 0.87
N GLU A 67 2.27 23.35 1.43
CA GLU A 67 3.48 23.11 2.21
C GLU A 67 3.27 22.11 3.36
N GLU A 68 2.17 22.22 4.12
CA GLU A 68 1.88 21.30 5.21
C GLU A 68 1.71 19.85 4.73
N GLY A 69 0.88 19.63 3.70
CA GLY A 69 0.67 18.32 3.09
C GLY A 69 1.96 17.74 2.51
N ILE A 70 2.74 18.54 1.78
CA ILE A 70 4.04 18.12 1.23
C ILE A 70 5.01 17.73 2.35
N ASN A 71 5.07 18.51 3.44
CA ASN A 71 5.91 18.21 4.60
C ASN A 71 5.52 16.91 5.28
N ILE A 72 4.22 16.60 5.38
CA ILE A 72 3.74 15.30 5.87
C ILE A 72 4.26 14.16 4.98
N LEU A 73 4.06 14.27 3.66
CA LEU A 73 4.51 13.25 2.72
C LEU A 73 6.03 13.05 2.72
N PHE A 74 6.78 14.13 2.90
CA PHE A 74 8.25 14.10 2.94
C PHE A 74 8.79 13.45 4.22
N ASN A 75 8.16 13.71 5.37
CA ASN A 75 8.61 13.22 6.67
C ASN A 75 8.07 11.81 7.01
N ALA A 76 7.06 11.32 6.28
CA ALA A 76 6.47 10.02 6.52
C ALA A 76 7.50 8.88 6.43
N THR A 77 7.62 8.11 7.51
CA THR A 77 8.54 6.97 7.59
C THR A 77 7.96 5.72 6.90
N PHE A 78 8.80 4.78 6.46
CA PHE A 78 8.32 3.54 5.84
C PHE A 78 7.47 2.66 6.76
N VAL A 79 6.49 1.97 6.17
CA VAL A 79 5.84 0.81 6.78
C VAL A 79 6.78 -0.40 6.62
N THR A 80 7.38 -0.83 7.72
CA THR A 80 8.47 -1.83 7.71
C THR A 80 8.04 -3.16 7.10
N THR A 81 6.81 -3.61 7.38
CA THR A 81 6.26 -4.85 6.79
C THR A 81 6.17 -4.75 5.28
N THR A 82 5.65 -3.63 4.75
CA THR A 82 5.49 -3.42 3.30
C THR A 82 6.84 -3.43 2.59
N VAL A 83 7.87 -2.79 3.16
CA VAL A 83 9.23 -2.83 2.61
C VAL A 83 9.79 -4.26 2.57
N LYS A 84 9.53 -5.07 3.61
CA LYS A 84 9.91 -6.48 3.62
C LYS A 84 9.17 -7.29 2.56
N PHE A 85 7.90 -6.98 2.28
CA PHE A 85 7.16 -7.61 1.18
C PHE A 85 7.77 -7.27 -0.17
N ILE A 86 8.10 -6.00 -0.43
CA ILE A 86 8.78 -5.59 -1.68
C ILE A 86 10.08 -6.38 -1.87
N ALA A 87 10.93 -6.45 -0.83
CA ALA A 87 12.17 -7.22 -0.89
C ALA A 87 11.91 -8.72 -1.16
N THR A 88 10.93 -9.31 -0.44
CA THR A 88 10.59 -10.73 -0.60
C THR A 88 10.07 -11.04 -2.00
N PHE A 89 9.14 -10.24 -2.52
CA PHE A 89 8.54 -10.48 -3.82
C PHE A 89 9.52 -10.22 -4.97
N SER A 90 10.35 -9.19 -4.87
CA SER A 90 11.42 -8.92 -5.83
C SER A 90 12.43 -10.08 -5.88
N MET A 91 12.84 -10.60 -4.73
CA MET A 91 13.72 -11.78 -4.66
C MET A 91 13.11 -13.05 -5.27
N LEU A 92 11.78 -13.13 -5.35
CA LEU A 92 11.05 -14.25 -5.94
C LEU A 92 10.67 -13.99 -7.41
N ASN A 93 11.30 -13.00 -8.05
CA ASN A 93 11.11 -12.60 -9.44
C ASN A 93 9.67 -12.15 -9.76
N ALA A 94 9.02 -11.46 -8.84
CA ALA A 94 7.81 -10.71 -9.15
C ALA A 94 8.17 -9.33 -9.72
N GLU A 95 7.33 -8.82 -10.60
CA GLU A 95 7.36 -7.44 -11.06
C GLU A 95 6.61 -6.58 -10.03
N ILE A 96 7.24 -5.49 -9.58
CA ILE A 96 6.66 -4.58 -8.59
C ILE A 96 6.43 -3.23 -9.25
N VAL A 97 5.24 -2.69 -9.06
CA VAL A 97 4.88 -1.34 -9.52
C VAL A 97 4.26 -0.57 -8.36
N PHE A 98 4.55 0.73 -8.28
CA PHE A 98 3.87 1.62 -7.36
C PHE A 98 2.68 2.27 -8.04
N VAL A 99 1.57 2.40 -7.31
CA VAL A 99 0.33 2.96 -7.85
C VAL A 99 -0.25 3.91 -6.82
N THR A 100 -0.48 5.16 -7.19
CA THR A 100 -0.95 6.16 -6.24
C THR A 100 -2.14 6.95 -6.78
N SER A 101 -3.05 7.34 -5.88
CA SER A 101 -4.16 8.24 -6.17
C SER A 101 -3.86 9.71 -5.82
N ARG A 102 -2.58 10.02 -5.54
CA ARG A 102 -2.10 11.40 -5.39
C ARG A 102 -2.47 12.25 -6.62
N SER A 103 -2.62 13.55 -6.38
CA SER A 103 -2.83 14.52 -7.46
C SER A 103 -1.66 14.48 -8.46
N PRO A 104 -1.91 14.61 -9.78
CA PRO A 104 -0.85 14.78 -10.77
C PRO A 104 0.08 15.97 -10.48
N LYS A 105 -0.37 16.96 -9.70
CA LYS A 105 0.46 18.07 -9.22
C LYS A 105 1.65 17.60 -8.36
N LEU A 106 1.54 16.42 -7.72
CA LEU A 106 2.59 15.80 -6.91
C LEU A 106 3.48 14.83 -7.70
N LYS A 107 3.32 14.77 -9.03
CA LYS A 107 4.02 13.79 -9.88
C LYS A 107 5.53 13.85 -9.70
N THR A 108 6.15 15.00 -9.97
CA THR A 108 7.59 15.18 -9.85
C THR A 108 8.11 14.91 -8.44
N PHE A 109 7.39 15.36 -7.41
CA PHE A 109 7.75 15.08 -6.02
C PHE A 109 7.79 13.57 -5.74
N THR A 110 6.73 12.86 -6.14
CA THR A 110 6.57 11.43 -5.89
C THR A 110 7.54 10.59 -6.72
N GLU A 111 7.73 10.90 -7.99
CA GLU A 111 8.70 10.22 -8.86
C GLU A 111 10.14 10.39 -8.36
N ASN A 112 10.51 11.60 -7.93
CA ASN A 112 11.83 11.84 -7.35
C ASN A 112 12.03 11.07 -6.04
N TRP A 113 10.99 11.00 -5.21
CA TRP A 113 11.00 10.21 -3.99
C TRP A 113 11.15 8.71 -4.27
N VAL A 114 10.38 8.16 -5.22
CA VAL A 114 10.50 6.75 -5.66
C VAL A 114 11.90 6.49 -6.19
N LYS A 115 12.42 7.33 -7.09
CA LYS A 115 13.78 7.20 -7.63
C LYS A 115 14.86 7.17 -6.55
N LYS A 116 14.69 7.96 -5.48
CA LYS A 116 15.64 8.04 -4.37
C LYS A 116 15.67 6.77 -3.51
N TYR A 117 14.51 6.21 -3.17
CA TYR A 117 14.41 5.13 -2.18
C TYR A 117 14.17 3.74 -2.80
N PHE A 118 13.59 3.71 -3.99
CA PHE A 118 13.16 2.52 -4.72
C PHE A 118 13.55 2.68 -6.19
N SER A 119 14.84 2.92 -6.44
CA SER A 119 15.37 3.05 -7.79
C SER A 119 15.05 1.79 -8.61
N GLY A 120 14.57 1.99 -9.84
CA GLY A 120 14.22 0.91 -10.77
C GLY A 120 12.75 0.48 -10.74
N PHE A 121 11.95 0.99 -9.81
CA PHE A 121 10.50 0.74 -9.78
C PHE A 121 9.72 1.87 -10.47
N GLU A 122 8.69 1.50 -11.20
CA GLU A 122 7.79 2.44 -11.86
C GLU A 122 6.70 2.94 -10.91
N VAL A 123 6.18 4.15 -11.20
CA VAL A 123 5.05 4.73 -10.46
C VAL A 123 3.94 5.17 -11.42
N TYR A 124 2.73 4.71 -11.12
CA TYR A 124 1.51 4.98 -11.88
C TYR A 124 0.58 5.87 -11.06
N PHE A 125 0.01 6.89 -11.70
CA PHE A 125 -0.95 7.80 -11.08
C PHE A 125 -2.34 7.51 -11.60
N THR A 126 -3.25 7.08 -10.72
CA THR A 126 -4.65 6.83 -11.07
C THR A 126 -5.56 6.93 -9.86
N LYS A 127 -6.77 7.45 -10.06
CA LYS A 127 -7.86 7.40 -9.07
C LYS A 127 -8.58 6.06 -9.06
N ASP A 128 -8.34 5.21 -10.06
CA ASP A 128 -9.02 3.94 -10.27
C ASP A 128 -7.99 2.83 -10.46
N LYS A 129 -7.48 2.30 -9.33
CA LYS A 129 -6.38 1.34 -9.33
C LYS A 129 -6.76 -0.04 -9.86
N HIS A 130 -8.06 -0.36 -9.81
CA HIS A 130 -8.62 -1.58 -10.40
C HIS A 130 -8.51 -1.65 -11.93
N LEU A 131 -8.18 -0.53 -12.60
CA LEU A 131 -7.92 -0.50 -14.05
C LEU A 131 -6.50 -0.95 -14.40
N LEU A 132 -5.59 -0.98 -13.43
CA LEU A 132 -4.26 -1.55 -13.64
C LEU A 132 -4.37 -3.07 -13.53
N ASP A 133 -3.94 -3.81 -14.54
CA ASP A 133 -4.00 -5.27 -14.52
C ASP A 133 -2.84 -5.88 -13.71
N ALA A 134 -2.89 -5.76 -12.38
CA ALA A 134 -1.96 -6.43 -11.47
C ALA A 134 -2.53 -7.75 -10.97
N ASP A 135 -1.68 -8.74 -10.70
CA ASP A 135 -2.07 -10.03 -10.15
C ASP A 135 -2.42 -9.96 -8.65
N ILE A 136 -1.73 -9.07 -7.94
CA ILE A 136 -1.86 -8.88 -6.50
C ILE A 136 -1.82 -7.38 -6.21
N TYR A 137 -2.64 -6.94 -5.25
CA TYR A 137 -2.68 -5.55 -4.80
C TYR A 137 -2.26 -5.44 -3.34
N VAL A 138 -1.59 -4.35 -2.99
CA VAL A 138 -1.32 -3.95 -1.61
C VAL A 138 -1.91 -2.56 -1.44
N GLU A 139 -2.94 -2.44 -0.61
CA GLU A 139 -3.80 -1.25 -0.57
C GLU A 139 -4.40 -1.06 0.83
N ASP A 140 -4.43 0.18 1.32
CA ASP A 140 -5.04 0.55 2.59
C ASP A 140 -6.43 1.19 2.44
N ASP A 141 -6.70 1.90 1.33
CA ASP A 141 -7.92 2.68 1.12
C ASP A 141 -9.15 1.76 0.99
N PRO A 142 -10.11 1.81 1.94
CA PRO A 142 -11.32 1.00 1.88
C PRO A 142 -12.12 1.13 0.57
N ARG A 143 -12.13 2.31 -0.05
CA ARG A 143 -12.85 2.56 -1.31
C ARG A 143 -12.18 1.85 -2.48
N GLN A 144 -10.84 1.86 -2.54
CA GLN A 144 -10.10 1.12 -3.56
C GLN A 144 -10.21 -0.39 -3.31
N ILE A 145 -10.04 -0.84 -2.06
CA ILE A 145 -10.18 -2.26 -1.70
C ILE A 145 -11.55 -2.80 -2.12
N GLN A 146 -12.63 -2.03 -1.89
CA GLN A 146 -13.98 -2.45 -2.29
C GLN A 146 -14.10 -2.68 -3.80
N LYS A 147 -13.49 -1.83 -4.63
CA LYS A 147 -13.42 -2.02 -6.09
C LYS A 147 -12.53 -3.21 -6.47
N LEU A 148 -11.42 -3.42 -5.77
CA LEU A 148 -10.47 -4.51 -6.05
C LEU A 148 -11.03 -5.89 -5.69
N ILE A 149 -11.89 -5.98 -4.67
CA ILE A 149 -12.51 -7.25 -4.25
C ILE A 149 -13.27 -7.90 -5.42
N SER A 150 -13.96 -7.13 -6.26
CA SER A 150 -14.72 -7.68 -7.38
C SER A 150 -13.84 -8.30 -8.47
N LEU A 151 -12.53 -8.01 -8.49
CA LEU A 151 -11.59 -8.63 -9.42
C LEU A 151 -11.22 -10.07 -9.02
N ASN A 152 -11.58 -10.50 -7.80
CA ASN A 152 -11.23 -11.82 -7.25
C ASN A 152 -9.70 -12.12 -7.26
N LYS A 153 -8.88 -11.07 -7.24
CA LYS A 153 -7.41 -11.14 -7.12
C LYS A 153 -6.98 -10.93 -5.66
N PRO A 154 -5.85 -11.51 -5.19
CA PRO A 154 -5.40 -11.31 -3.82
C PRO A 154 -5.11 -9.84 -3.48
N ILE A 155 -5.49 -9.42 -2.28
CA ILE A 155 -5.30 -8.07 -1.75
C ILE A 155 -4.67 -8.19 -0.36
N LEU A 156 -3.48 -7.61 -0.20
CA LEU A 156 -2.80 -7.47 1.08
C LEU A 156 -3.15 -6.10 1.67
N VAL A 157 -3.72 -6.09 2.87
CA VAL A 157 -4.23 -4.86 3.49
C VAL A 157 -3.44 -4.55 4.77
N PRO A 158 -2.71 -3.43 4.84
CA PRO A 158 -2.15 -2.95 6.10
C PRO A 158 -3.30 -2.61 7.06
N GLU A 159 -3.25 -3.14 8.27
CA GLU A 159 -4.30 -2.93 9.27
C GLU A 159 -4.16 -1.55 9.94
N TRP A 160 -5.08 -0.64 9.62
CA TRP A 160 -5.20 0.70 10.19
C TRP A 160 -6.51 0.88 10.96
N PRO A 161 -6.62 1.87 11.87
CA PRO A 161 -7.86 2.13 12.61
C PRO A 161 -9.11 2.26 11.73
N TYR A 162 -9.03 2.94 10.58
CA TYR A 162 -10.17 3.16 9.68
C TYR A 162 -10.55 1.96 8.81
N ASN A 163 -9.65 0.98 8.60
CA ASN A 163 -9.90 -0.18 7.75
C ASN A 163 -9.98 -1.51 8.53
N GLN A 164 -9.82 -1.45 9.86
CA GLN A 164 -9.69 -2.63 10.69
C GLN A 164 -10.95 -3.51 10.61
N ASN A 165 -10.76 -4.76 10.19
CA ASN A 165 -11.79 -5.79 10.05
C ASN A 165 -12.96 -5.46 9.10
N LEU A 166 -12.93 -4.36 8.33
CA LEU A 166 -13.99 -4.04 7.37
C LEU A 166 -14.24 -5.15 6.35
N PHE A 167 -13.18 -5.83 5.92
CA PHE A 167 -13.24 -6.90 4.92
C PHE A 167 -12.99 -8.28 5.53
N LYS A 168 -13.26 -8.45 6.83
CA LYS A 168 -13.07 -9.73 7.52
C LYS A 168 -13.97 -10.80 6.87
N GLY A 169 -13.36 -11.92 6.48
CA GLY A 169 -14.06 -13.05 5.86
C GLY A 169 -14.13 -12.98 4.34
N VAL A 170 -13.74 -11.86 3.73
CA VAL A 170 -13.58 -11.78 2.27
C VAL A 170 -12.42 -12.69 1.85
N LYS A 171 -12.68 -13.58 0.89
CA LYS A 171 -11.80 -14.72 0.57
C LYS A 171 -10.41 -14.28 0.09
N ASN A 172 -10.35 -13.26 -0.74
CA ASN A 172 -9.14 -12.76 -1.39
C ASN A 172 -8.45 -11.61 -0.61
N VAL A 173 -8.92 -11.26 0.59
CA VAL A 173 -8.30 -10.21 1.41
C VAL A 173 -7.47 -10.84 2.54
N ILE A 174 -6.26 -10.32 2.75
CA ILE A 174 -5.32 -10.73 3.81
C ILE A 174 -4.84 -9.48 4.54
N TYR A 175 -5.16 -9.37 5.82
CA TYR A 175 -4.66 -8.29 6.66
C TYR A 175 -3.25 -8.59 7.19
N TYR A 176 -2.40 -7.58 7.27
CA TYR A 176 -1.09 -7.63 7.92
C TYR A 176 -0.88 -6.45 8.87
N LYS A 177 0.01 -6.63 9.87
CA LYS A 177 0.34 -5.58 10.83
C LYS A 177 1.35 -4.59 10.24
N VAL A 178 1.03 -3.30 10.42
CA VAL A 178 1.89 -2.15 10.11
C VAL A 178 2.90 -1.87 11.21
#